data_AF-A0A559ID52-F1
#
_entry.id   AF-A0A559ID52-F1
#
_cell.length_a   1.000
_cell.length_b   1.000
_cell.length_c   1.000
_cell.angle_alpha   90.00
_cell.angle_beta   90.00
_cell.angle_gamma   90.00
#
_symmetry.space_group_name_H-M   'P 1'
#
loop_
_entity.id
_entity.type
_entity.pdbx_description
1 polymer ?
#
loop_
_entity_poly.entity_id
_entity_poly.type
_entity_poly.pdbx_seq_one_letter_code
_entity_poly.pdbx_strand_id
1 'polypeptide(L)'
;MKYKKQMTSSEFLDNKQLNKLFRSPKRFSTLLFEMSKVLQGDTSNKEKLSILSEISNIAMETLCHICLLDDGDEQPTNVKGLCKKHYYEHRKQFVKTERKYPLICSIPGCEDDHSAKGYCGLHYSRVVKQGLNPFDLKAMHAPKRTYGKSNGSTTSKL
;
A
#
# COMPACT_ATOMS: atom_id res chain seq x y z
N MET A 1 12.14 42.33 37.59
CA MET A 1 11.47 41.03 37.47
C MET A 1 12.49 39.99 37.05
N LYS A 2 12.78 39.04 37.95
CA LYS A 2 13.63 37.88 37.68
C LYS A 2 12.88 36.92 36.75
N TYR A 3 13.52 36.45 35.69
CA TYR A 3 13.57 35.03 35.27
C TYR A 3 14.43 34.96 33.99
N LYS A 4 15.76 34.96 34.15
CA LYS A 4 16.67 34.36 33.16
C LYS A 4 16.76 32.89 33.55
N LYS A 5 16.11 32.01 32.79
CA LYS A 5 16.44 30.59 32.79
C LYS A 5 17.11 30.32 31.45
N GLN A 6 18.43 30.13 31.46
CA GLN A 6 19.18 29.70 30.30
C GLN A 6 18.68 28.30 29.94
N MET A 7 18.05 28.14 28.78
CA MET A 7 17.64 26.84 28.24
C MET A 7 18.87 26.13 27.71
N THR A 8 19.18 24.96 28.27
CA THR A 8 20.32 24.12 27.86
C THR A 8 19.90 23.18 26.73
N SER A 9 20.88 22.71 25.95
CA SER A 9 20.71 21.68 24.90
C SER A 9 20.04 20.38 25.35
N SER A 10 19.84 20.19 26.65
CA SER A 10 19.12 19.08 27.28
C SER A 10 17.58 19.19 27.25
N GLU A 11 17.02 20.28 26.73
CA GLU A 11 15.56 20.50 26.67
C GLU A 11 14.92 20.13 25.32
N PHE A 12 15.72 19.68 24.35
CA PHE A 12 15.21 19.15 23.09
C PHE A 12 14.80 17.68 23.26
N LEU A 13 13.58 17.36 22.81
CA LEU A 13 13.08 15.99 22.82
C LEU A 13 14.03 15.10 22.03
N ASP A 14 14.46 13.99 22.63
CA ASP A 14 15.33 13.06 21.93
C ASP A 14 14.59 12.42 20.73
N ASN A 15 15.35 11.86 19.79
CA ASN A 15 14.79 11.23 18.59
C ASN A 15 13.75 10.15 18.91
N LYS A 16 13.84 9.46 20.06
CA LYS A 16 12.89 8.43 20.49
C LYS A 16 11.58 9.06 20.97
N GLN A 17 11.63 10.20 21.65
CA GLN A 17 10.49 10.99 22.09
C GLN A 17 9.77 11.62 20.89
N LEU A 18 10.50 12.21 19.94
CA LEU A 18 9.94 12.75 18.70
C LEU A 18 9.23 11.66 17.88
N ASN A 19 9.88 10.51 17.68
CA ASN A 19 9.28 9.36 16.99
C ASN A 19 7.98 8.86 17.66
N LYS A 20 7.88 8.94 18.99
CA LYS A 20 6.68 8.55 19.73
C LYS A 20 5.55 9.58 19.56
N LEU A 21 5.87 10.87 19.60
CA LEU A 21 4.90 11.96 19.45
C LEU A 21 4.35 12.05 18.02
N PHE A 22 5.19 11.82 17.02
CA PHE A 22 4.78 11.84 15.62
C PHE A 22 3.89 10.65 15.22
N ARG A 23 3.81 9.62 16.06
CA ARG A 23 2.83 8.52 15.94
C ARG A 23 1.50 8.80 16.65
N SER A 24 1.37 9.92 17.35
CA SER A 24 0.15 10.31 18.06
C SER A 24 -0.88 10.97 17.11
N PRO A 25 -2.16 11.06 17.49
CA PRO A 25 -3.17 11.76 16.68
C PRO A 25 -2.86 13.24 16.50
N LYS A 26 -2.13 13.87 17.43
CA LYS A 26 -1.74 15.30 17.38
C LYS A 26 -0.38 15.56 16.72
N ARG A 27 0.03 14.69 15.80
CA ARG A 27 1.38 14.67 15.25
C ARG A 27 1.78 15.92 14.47
N PHE A 28 0.86 16.51 13.69
CA PHE A 28 1.15 17.70 12.89
C PHE A 28 1.21 18.95 13.76
N SER A 29 0.25 19.10 14.67
CA SER A 29 0.27 20.21 15.64
C SER A 29 1.50 20.13 16.56
N THR A 30 1.92 18.92 16.94
CA THR A 30 3.15 18.71 17.72
C THR A 30 4.40 19.07 16.91
N LEU A 31 4.50 18.67 15.64
CA LEU A 31 5.61 19.05 14.76
C LEU A 31 5.73 20.57 14.65
N LEU A 32 4.61 21.26 14.34
CA LEU A 32 4.59 22.72 14.23
C LEU A 32 5.01 23.40 15.53
N PHE A 33 4.55 22.86 16.67
CA PHE A 33 4.92 23.37 17.98
C PHE A 33 6.41 23.22 18.29
N GLU A 34 7.00 22.05 18.02
CA GLU A 34 8.43 21.82 18.24
C GLU A 34 9.30 22.67 17.30
N MET A 35 8.91 22.81 16.03
CA MET A 35 9.60 23.72 15.10
C MET A 35 9.52 25.19 15.58
N SER A 36 8.35 25.62 16.08
CA SER A 36 8.16 26.96 16.63
C SER A 36 9.08 27.22 17.83
N LYS A 37 9.23 26.25 18.74
CA LYS A 37 10.16 26.36 19.87
C LYS A 37 11.60 26.58 19.41
N VAL A 38 12.06 25.82 18.42
CA VAL A 38 13.44 25.94 17.89
C VAL A 38 13.67 27.34 17.31
N LEU A 39 12.71 27.85 16.54
CA LEU A 39 12.80 29.18 15.94
C LEU A 39 12.82 30.30 16.99
N GLN A 40 12.00 30.18 18.04
CA GLN A 40 11.91 31.14 19.14
C GLN A 40 13.05 31.06 20.15
N GLY A 41 13.87 30.01 20.12
CA GLY A 41 15.01 29.85 21.05
C GLY A 41 16.14 30.86 20.81
N ASP A 42 17.02 31.04 21.80
CA ASP A 42 18.13 32.00 21.76
C ASP A 42 19.43 31.44 21.15
N THR A 43 19.39 30.24 20.54
CA THR A 43 20.55 29.57 19.95
C THR A 43 21.01 30.20 18.63
N SER A 44 22.23 29.86 18.19
CA SER A 44 22.77 30.36 16.92
C SER A 44 21.92 29.90 15.74
N ASN A 45 21.80 30.72 14.68
CA ASN A 45 21.08 30.35 13.46
C ASN A 45 21.59 29.03 12.86
N LYS A 46 22.89 28.74 12.99
CA LYS A 46 23.49 27.48 12.53
C LYS A 46 22.97 26.27 13.33
N GLU A 47 22.80 26.43 14.63
CA GLU A 47 22.28 25.37 15.51
C GLU A 47 20.78 25.16 15.27
N LYS A 48 20.01 26.25 15.13
CA LYS A 48 18.58 26.19 14.76
C LYS A 48 18.39 25.43 13.45
N LEU A 49 19.19 25.72 12.43
CA LEU A 49 19.14 25.04 11.14
C LEU A 49 19.44 23.54 11.27
N SER A 50 20.45 23.16 12.07
CA SER A 50 20.76 21.75 12.32
C SER A 50 19.58 21.02 12.95
N ILE A 51 19.01 21.58 14.02
CA ILE A 51 17.89 20.96 14.75
C ILE A 51 16.64 20.86 13.87
N LEU A 52 16.30 21.93 13.12
CA LEU A 52 15.17 21.90 12.19
C LEU A 52 15.35 20.86 11.08
N SER A 53 16.57 20.70 10.58
CA SER A 53 16.87 19.65 9.59
C SER A 53 16.67 18.25 10.17
N GLU A 54 17.09 18.02 11.41
CA GLU A 54 16.89 16.74 12.10
C GLU A 54 15.41 16.44 12.32
N ILE A 55 14.66 17.41 12.84
CA ILE A 55 13.20 17.30 13.04
C ILE A 55 12.50 17.02 11.71
N SER A 56 12.88 17.73 10.64
CA SER A 56 12.30 17.53 9.30
C SER A 56 12.57 16.13 8.76
N ASN A 57 13.78 15.59 8.94
CA ASN A 57 14.12 14.23 8.50
C ASN A 57 13.28 13.18 9.24
N ILE A 58 13.18 13.30 10.56
CA ILE A 58 12.36 12.38 11.38
C ILE A 58 10.89 12.48 10.96
N ALA A 59 10.38 13.69 10.75
CA ALA A 59 9.02 13.93 10.30
C ALA A 59 8.75 13.27 8.93
N MET A 60 9.65 13.38 7.96
CA MET A 60 9.50 12.75 6.64
C MET A 60 9.45 11.22 6.71
N GLU A 61 10.17 10.60 7.65
CA GLU A 61 10.17 9.16 7.84
C GLU A 61 8.94 8.65 8.61
N THR A 62 8.42 9.47 9.52
CA THR A 62 7.40 9.04 10.48
C THR A 62 6.02 9.63 10.29
N LEU A 63 5.84 10.61 9.40
CA LEU A 63 4.55 11.24 9.13
C LEU A 63 4.07 10.95 7.71
N CYS A 64 2.76 10.86 7.56
CA CYS A 64 2.15 10.92 6.24
C CYS A 64 1.99 12.37 5.82
N HIS A 65 2.81 12.85 4.87
CA HIS A 65 2.80 14.24 4.41
C HIS A 65 1.51 14.66 3.67
N ILE A 66 0.61 13.70 3.37
CA ILE A 66 -0.68 13.96 2.72
C ILE A 66 -1.79 14.16 3.76
N CYS A 67 -1.78 13.41 4.85
CA CYS A 67 -2.72 13.56 5.95
C CYS A 67 -2.34 14.80 6.79
N LEU A 68 -2.43 16.01 6.23
CA LEU A 68 -2.03 17.25 6.91
C LEU A 68 -2.87 17.58 8.17
N LEU A 69 -3.87 16.76 8.50
CA LEU A 69 -4.77 16.92 9.64
C LEU A 69 -4.53 15.84 10.70
N ASP A 70 -4.72 16.23 11.95
CA ASP A 70 -4.66 15.39 13.16
C ASP A 70 -5.89 14.45 13.25
N ASP A 71 -6.17 13.73 12.15
CA ASP A 71 -7.25 12.75 12.08
C ASP A 71 -6.74 11.39 12.58
N GLY A 72 -7.37 10.91 13.65
CA GLY A 72 -6.87 9.83 14.50
C GLY A 72 -6.78 8.43 13.87
N ASP A 73 -7.29 8.23 12.66
CA ASP A 73 -7.50 6.90 12.10
C ASP A 73 -6.41 6.40 11.15
N GLU A 74 -5.34 7.17 10.92
CA GLU A 74 -4.35 6.81 9.91
C GLU A 74 -2.91 6.88 10.42
N GLN A 75 -2.45 5.77 11.00
CA GLN A 75 -1.04 5.58 11.34
C GLN A 75 -0.20 5.43 10.05
N PRO A 76 0.95 6.13 9.95
CA PRO A 76 1.85 6.04 8.81
C PRO A 76 2.46 4.65 8.76
N THR A 77 2.44 4.02 7.59
CA THR A 77 3.31 2.86 7.36
C THR A 77 4.73 3.40 7.22
N ASN A 78 5.73 2.73 7.79
CA ASN A 78 7.16 3.13 7.76
C ASN A 78 7.78 3.17 6.33
N VAL A 79 6.97 3.27 5.28
CA VAL A 79 7.37 3.18 3.89
C VAL A 79 6.96 4.50 3.21
N LYS A 80 7.96 5.33 2.89
CA LYS A 80 7.86 6.55 2.06
C LYS A 80 7.04 7.71 2.64
N GLY A 81 6.88 7.81 3.96
CA GLY A 81 6.11 8.91 4.56
C GLY A 81 4.65 8.92 4.11
N LEU A 82 4.04 7.74 4.02
CA LEU A 82 2.63 7.54 3.62
C LEU A 82 1.89 6.66 4.64
N CYS A 83 0.63 6.99 4.92
CA CYS A 83 -0.27 6.09 5.64
C CYS A 83 -0.69 4.93 4.75
N LYS A 84 -1.26 3.87 5.35
CA LYS A 84 -1.68 2.67 4.62
C LYS A 84 -2.63 2.98 3.45
N LYS A 85 -3.58 3.91 3.67
CA LYS A 85 -4.54 4.35 2.66
C LYS A 85 -3.86 5.09 1.52
N HIS A 86 -3.09 6.13 1.83
CA HIS A 86 -2.37 6.90 0.82
C HIS A 86 -1.29 6.08 0.09
N TYR A 87 -0.64 5.13 0.77
CA TYR A 87 0.26 4.17 0.12
C TYR A 87 -0.48 3.32 -0.92
N TYR A 88 -1.68 2.83 -0.58
CA TYR A 88 -2.49 2.04 -1.48
C TYR A 88 -3.05 2.85 -2.66
N GLU A 89 -3.48 4.09 -2.41
CA GLU A 89 -3.93 5.02 -3.45
C GLU A 89 -2.78 5.44 -4.38
N HIS A 90 -1.63 5.82 -3.82
CA HIS A 90 -0.40 6.08 -4.57
C HIS A 90 -0.06 4.86 -5.43
N ARG A 91 -0.02 3.65 -4.85
CA ARG A 91 0.22 2.41 -5.61
C ARG A 91 -0.79 2.20 -6.74
N LYS A 92 -2.08 2.49 -6.54
CA LYS A 92 -3.11 2.37 -7.60
C LYS A 92 -2.86 3.33 -8.76
N GLN A 93 -2.44 4.57 -8.49
CA GLN A 93 -2.17 5.56 -9.54
C GLN A 93 -0.99 5.13 -10.43
N PHE A 94 0.07 4.58 -9.83
CA PHE A 94 1.26 4.10 -10.57
C PHE A 94 1.11 2.68 -11.11
N VAL A 95 0.15 1.92 -10.60
CA VAL A 95 -0.28 0.62 -11.13
C VAL A 95 -1.58 0.82 -11.90
N LYS A 96 -1.58 1.75 -12.88
CA LYS A 96 -2.50 1.65 -14.02
C LYS A 96 -2.06 0.41 -14.81
N THR A 97 -2.41 -0.77 -14.32
CA THR A 97 -2.46 -1.95 -15.18
C THR A 97 -3.57 -1.67 -16.17
N GLU A 98 -3.23 -1.17 -17.35
CA GLU A 98 -3.92 -1.66 -18.53
C GLU A 98 -3.80 -3.18 -18.46
N ARG A 99 -4.81 -3.84 -17.88
CA ARG A 99 -4.94 -5.28 -18.04
C ARG A 99 -5.33 -5.48 -19.50
N LYS A 100 -4.33 -5.45 -20.39
CA LYS A 100 -4.39 -5.91 -21.79
C LYS A 100 -4.53 -7.44 -21.79
N TYR A 101 -5.53 -7.97 -21.08
CA TYR A 101 -5.93 -9.32 -21.38
C TYR A 101 -6.70 -9.25 -22.71
N PRO A 102 -6.33 -10.06 -23.70
CA PRO A 102 -7.07 -10.12 -24.95
C PRO A 102 -8.53 -10.50 -24.68
N LEU A 103 -9.45 -9.99 -25.50
CA LEU A 103 -10.88 -10.34 -25.43
C LEU A 103 -11.11 -11.84 -25.67
N ILE A 104 -10.19 -12.48 -26.39
CA ILE A 104 -10.18 -13.91 -26.70
C ILE A 104 -9.08 -14.64 -25.95
N CYS A 105 -9.21 -15.97 -25.86
CA CYS A 105 -8.21 -16.82 -25.24
C CYS A 105 -6.82 -16.67 -25.90
N SER A 106 -5.77 -16.58 -25.07
CA SER A 106 -4.37 -16.48 -25.51
C SER A 106 -3.76 -17.82 -25.95
N ILE A 107 -4.55 -18.89 -26.00
CA ILE A 107 -4.06 -20.20 -26.48
C ILE A 107 -4.22 -20.21 -28.00
N PRO A 108 -3.14 -20.42 -28.77
CA PRO A 108 -3.20 -20.46 -30.23
C PRO A 108 -4.27 -21.42 -30.75
N GLY A 109 -5.18 -20.94 -31.58
CA GLY A 109 -6.28 -21.74 -32.15
C GLY A 109 -7.53 -21.84 -31.26
N CYS A 110 -7.59 -21.13 -30.14
CA CYS A 110 -8.79 -21.00 -29.32
C CYS A 110 -9.45 -19.63 -29.54
N GLU A 111 -10.68 -19.64 -30.04
CA GLU A 111 -11.46 -18.42 -30.31
C GLU A 111 -12.47 -18.10 -29.19
N ASP A 112 -12.47 -18.89 -28.11
CA ASP A 112 -13.36 -18.67 -26.97
C ASP A 112 -13.02 -17.36 -26.25
N ASP A 113 -14.06 -16.71 -25.71
CA ASP A 113 -13.92 -15.52 -24.88
C ASP A 113 -13.02 -15.75 -23.67
N HIS A 114 -12.18 -14.75 -23.41
CA HIS A 114 -11.35 -14.69 -22.22
C HIS A 114 -12.20 -14.63 -20.96
N SER A 115 -11.88 -15.48 -19.97
CA SER A 115 -12.52 -15.48 -18.66
C SER A 115 -11.61 -14.91 -17.56
N ALA A 116 -10.35 -15.38 -17.47
CA ALA A 116 -9.40 -14.90 -16.48
C ALA A 116 -7.94 -15.07 -16.94
N LYS A 117 -7.08 -14.09 -16.61
CA LYS A 117 -5.63 -14.09 -16.92
C LYS A 117 -5.26 -14.34 -18.39
N GLY A 118 -6.07 -13.87 -19.35
CA GLY A 118 -5.86 -14.08 -20.78
C GLY A 118 -6.35 -15.42 -21.33
N TYR A 119 -6.92 -16.31 -20.51
CA TYR A 119 -7.43 -17.62 -20.93
C TYR A 119 -8.96 -17.73 -20.85
N CYS A 120 -9.57 -18.53 -21.72
CA CYS A 120 -10.97 -18.95 -21.56
C CYS A 120 -11.14 -19.82 -20.31
N GLY A 121 -12.37 -20.05 -19.85
CA GLY A 121 -12.62 -20.79 -18.60
C GLY A 121 -12.01 -22.19 -18.56
N LEU A 122 -11.98 -22.89 -19.71
CA LEU A 122 -11.35 -24.20 -19.83
C LEU A 122 -9.84 -24.13 -19.67
N HIS A 123 -9.18 -23.29 -20.48
CA HIS A 123 -7.73 -23.15 -20.46
C HIS A 123 -7.23 -22.57 -19.14
N TYR A 124 -7.97 -21.64 -18.55
CA TYR A 124 -7.69 -21.15 -17.19
C TYR A 124 -7.68 -22.29 -16.17
N SER A 125 -8.67 -23.18 -16.22
CA SER A 125 -8.75 -24.33 -15.32
C SER A 125 -7.58 -25.31 -15.51
N ARG A 126 -7.17 -25.55 -16.76
CA ARG A 126 -6.01 -26.38 -17.09
C ARG A 126 -4.71 -25.82 -16.52
N VAL A 127 -4.46 -24.53 -16.71
CA VAL A 127 -3.24 -23.88 -16.24
C VAL A 127 -3.22 -23.76 -14.72
N VAL A 128 -4.31 -23.29 -14.12
CA VAL A 128 -4.33 -22.92 -12.70
C VAL A 128 -4.69 -24.08 -11.78
N LYS A 129 -5.65 -24.93 -12.16
CA LYS A 129 -6.09 -26.04 -11.31
C LYS A 129 -5.31 -27.32 -11.58
N GLN A 130 -4.94 -27.56 -12.83
CA GLN A 130 -4.24 -28.79 -13.23
C GLN A 130 -2.72 -28.58 -13.37
N GLY A 131 -2.24 -27.33 -13.31
CA GLY A 131 -0.81 -27.02 -13.44
C GLY A 131 -0.24 -27.29 -14.84
N LEU A 132 -1.08 -27.36 -15.86
CA LEU A 132 -0.63 -27.62 -17.23
C LEU A 132 0.15 -26.43 -17.80
N ASN A 133 1.21 -26.73 -18.53
CA ASN A 133 1.99 -25.74 -19.24
C ASN A 133 1.16 -25.12 -20.39
N PRO A 134 0.92 -23.80 -20.43
CA PRO A 134 0.18 -23.16 -21.52
C PRO A 134 0.79 -23.37 -22.91
N PHE A 135 2.10 -23.65 -22.99
CA PHE A 135 2.81 -23.91 -24.24
C PHE A 135 2.71 -25.36 -24.71
N ASP A 136 2.22 -26.27 -23.89
CA ASP A 136 1.89 -27.64 -24.31
C ASP A 136 0.51 -27.65 -24.99
N LEU A 137 0.48 -27.28 -26.28
CA LEU A 137 -0.76 -27.18 -27.05
C LEU A 137 -1.51 -28.51 -27.15
N LYS A 138 -0.83 -29.65 -27.00
CA LYS A 138 -1.47 -30.96 -27.03
C LYS A 138 -2.29 -31.18 -25.75
N ALA A 139 -1.70 -30.89 -24.59
CA ALA A 139 -2.42 -30.94 -23.32
C ALA A 139 -3.52 -29.87 -23.24
N MET A 140 -3.25 -28.67 -23.78
CA MET A 140 -4.18 -27.56 -23.77
C MET A 140 -5.37 -27.75 -24.71
N HIS A 141 -5.24 -28.45 -25.84
CA HIS A 141 -6.37 -28.77 -26.74
C HIS A 141 -6.97 -30.16 -26.54
N ALA A 142 -6.58 -30.88 -25.48
CA ALA A 142 -7.20 -32.15 -25.15
C ALA A 142 -8.73 -31.98 -25.02
N PRO A 143 -9.54 -32.99 -25.36
CA PRO A 143 -10.99 -32.93 -25.14
C PRO A 143 -11.29 -32.76 -23.64
N LYS A 144 -12.41 -32.08 -23.32
CA LYS A 144 -12.89 -32.03 -21.93
C LYS A 144 -13.17 -33.47 -21.47
N ARG A 145 -12.67 -33.84 -20.28
CA ARG A 145 -13.04 -35.12 -19.66
C ARG A 145 -14.54 -35.06 -19.38
N THR A 146 -15.34 -35.76 -20.18
CA THR A 146 -16.78 -35.88 -19.95
C THR A 146 -16.96 -36.84 -18.77
N TYR A 147 -17.34 -36.31 -17.60
CA TYR A 147 -17.88 -37.17 -16.56
C TYR A 147 -19.24 -37.65 -17.05
N GLY A 148 -19.38 -38.95 -17.30
CA GLY A 148 -20.63 -39.54 -17.79
C GLY A 148 -21.77 -39.20 -16.83
N LYS A 149 -22.85 -38.60 -17.36
CA LYS A 149 -24.13 -38.54 -16.65
C LYS A 149 -24.64 -39.98 -16.53
N SER A 150 -24.59 -40.56 -15.33
CA SER A 150 -25.36 -41.76 -15.02
C SER A 150 -26.85 -41.39 -15.10
N ASN A 151 -27.57 -42.02 -16.01
CA ASN A 151 -29.03 -42.01 -16.07
C ASN A 151 -29.60 -42.57 -14.76
N GLY A 152 -30.61 -41.91 -14.19
CA GLY A 152 -31.51 -42.52 -13.22
C GLY A 152 -32.11 -41.57 -12.18
N SER A 153 -33.35 -41.11 -12.43
CA SER A 153 -34.43 -41.24 -11.44
C SER A 153 -35.80 -41.03 -12.07
N THR A 154 -36.59 -42.10 -11.99
CA THR A 154 -38.05 -42.17 -12.09
C THR A 154 -38.75 -41.22 -11.12
N THR A 155 -39.81 -40.55 -11.57
CA THR A 155 -41.03 -40.38 -10.77
C THR A 155 -42.27 -40.41 -11.68
N SER A 156 -43.14 -41.37 -11.37
CA SER A 156 -44.52 -41.47 -11.84
C SER A 156 -45.41 -40.48 -11.09
N LYS A 157 -46.34 -39.83 -11.81
CA LYS A 157 -47.56 -39.09 -11.40
C LYS A 157 -48.01 -38.30 -12.66
N LEU A 158 -49.19 -38.42 -13.23
CA LEU A 158 -50.51 -38.96 -12.86
C LEU A 158 -51.12 -39.66 -14.08
#